data_AF-A0A2Y9S5T8-F1
#
_entry.id   AF-A0A2Y9S5T8-F1
#
_cell.length_a   1.000
_cell.length_b   1.000
_cell.length_c   1.000
_cell.angle_alpha   90.00
_cell.angle_beta   90.00
_cell.angle_gamma   90.00
#
_symmetry.space_group_name_H-M   'P 1'
#
loop_
_entity.id
_entity.type
_entity.pdbx_description
1 polymer ?
#
loop_
_entity_poly.entity_id
_entity_poly.type
_entity_poly.pdbx_seq_one_letter_code
_entity_poly.pdbx_strand_id
1 'polypeptide(L)'
;RAAPPPPAPQELAEKHQKTLQLLRKQQTIILDDELIQWKRRQQLAGNGGPPEGSLDVLQSWCEKLAEIIWQNRQQIRRAEHLCQQLPIPGPVEEMLAEVNATITDIISALVTSTFIIEKQPPQVLKTQTKFAATVRLLVGGKLNVHMNPPQVKATIISEQQAKSLLKNENT
;
A
#
# COMPACT_ATOMS: atom_id res chain seq x y z
N ARG A 1 -25.57 31.25 -17.15
CA ARG A 1 -25.39 29.79 -17.37
C ARG A 1 -25.39 29.14 -15.99
N ALA A 2 -26.49 28.52 -15.58
CA ALA A 2 -26.57 27.87 -14.26
C ALA A 2 -25.61 26.68 -14.23
N ALA A 3 -24.85 26.52 -13.14
CA ALA A 3 -24.05 25.33 -12.92
C ALA A 3 -24.99 24.11 -12.84
N PRO A 4 -24.60 22.95 -13.38
CA PRO A 4 -25.39 21.74 -13.21
C PRO A 4 -25.61 21.46 -11.72
N PRO A 5 -26.78 20.95 -11.32
CA PRO A 5 -27.01 20.60 -9.92
C PRO A 5 -25.91 19.63 -9.45
N PRO A 6 -25.43 19.76 -8.20
CA PRO A 6 -24.45 18.84 -7.67
C PRO A 6 -24.98 17.40 -7.78
N PRO A 7 -24.14 16.43 -8.15
CA PRO A 7 -24.55 15.03 -8.23
C PRO A 7 -25.14 14.61 -6.88
N ALA A 8 -26.19 13.78 -6.92
CA ALA A 8 -26.78 13.25 -5.71
C ALA A 8 -25.69 12.52 -4.89
N PRO A 9 -25.68 12.63 -3.54
CA PRO A 9 -24.67 11.98 -2.70
C PRO A 9 -24.47 10.49 -2.99
N GLN A 10 -25.56 9.81 -3.37
CA GLN A 10 -25.56 8.42 -3.79
C GLN A 10 -24.78 8.16 -5.10
N GLU A 11 -24.93 9.03 -6.12
CA GLU A 11 -24.21 8.92 -7.39
C GLU A 11 -22.69 9.09 -7.18
N LEU A 12 -22.30 9.97 -6.25
CA LEU A 12 -20.90 10.15 -5.88
C LEU A 12 -20.33 8.90 -5.19
N ALA A 13 -21.08 8.30 -4.27
CA ALA A 13 -20.68 7.07 -3.59
C ALA A 13 -20.51 5.90 -4.58
N GLU A 14 -21.43 5.73 -5.53
CA GLU A 14 -21.33 4.73 -6.60
C GLU A 14 -20.10 4.94 -7.50
N LYS A 15 -19.80 6.20 -7.84
CA LYS A 15 -18.59 6.53 -8.60
C LYS A 15 -17.33 6.18 -7.83
N HIS A 16 -17.27 6.49 -6.53
CA HIS A 16 -16.14 6.08 -5.69
C HIS A 16 -16.00 4.56 -5.63
N GLN A 17 -17.10 3.82 -5.48
CA GLN A 17 -17.06 2.35 -5.45
C GLN A 17 -16.44 1.78 -6.75
N LYS A 18 -16.88 2.27 -7.92
CA LYS A 18 -16.31 1.89 -9.22
C LYS A 18 -14.82 2.25 -9.33
N THR A 19 -14.43 3.45 -8.89
CA THR A 19 -13.02 3.87 -8.88
C THR A 19 -12.17 2.99 -7.97
N LEU A 20 -12.65 2.65 -6.77
CA LEU A 20 -11.95 1.77 -5.84
C LEU A 20 -11.78 0.35 -6.38
N GLN A 21 -12.78 -0.18 -7.09
CA GLN A 21 -12.67 -1.49 -7.76
C GLN A 21 -11.53 -1.49 -8.80
N LEU A 22 -11.45 -0.44 -9.63
CA LEU A 22 -10.38 -0.30 -10.60
C LEU A 22 -9.01 -0.10 -9.93
N LEU A 23 -8.96 0.69 -8.85
CA LEU A 23 -7.73 0.86 -8.07
C LEU A 23 -7.27 -0.44 -7.44
N ARG A 24 -8.17 -1.25 -6.89
CA ARG A 24 -7.84 -2.56 -6.33
C ARG A 24 -7.28 -3.49 -7.39
N LYS A 25 -7.89 -3.53 -8.59
CA LYS A 25 -7.37 -4.31 -9.71
C LYS A 25 -5.95 -3.86 -10.10
N GLN A 26 -5.73 -2.56 -10.20
CA GLN A 26 -4.42 -2.01 -10.55
C GLN A 26 -3.37 -2.28 -9.46
N GLN A 27 -3.79 -2.21 -8.19
CA GLN A 27 -2.95 -2.54 -7.05
C GLN A 27 -2.54 -4.01 -7.07
N THR A 28 -3.44 -4.94 -7.35
CA THR A 28 -3.13 -6.37 -7.51
C THR A 28 -2.09 -6.58 -8.61
N ILE A 29 -2.25 -5.97 -9.78
CA ILE A 29 -1.27 -6.10 -10.88
C ILE A 29 0.12 -5.60 -10.42
N ILE A 30 0.18 -4.43 -9.77
CA ILE A 30 1.48 -3.85 -9.37
C ILE A 30 2.12 -4.64 -8.21
N LEU A 31 1.35 -5.06 -7.20
CA LEU A 31 1.88 -5.67 -5.99
C LEU A 31 2.04 -7.18 -6.09
N ASP A 32 1.10 -7.87 -6.74
CA ASP A 32 1.04 -9.33 -6.77
C ASP A 32 1.69 -9.91 -8.03
N ASP A 33 1.81 -9.12 -9.11
CA ASP A 33 2.56 -9.54 -10.31
C ASP A 33 3.93 -8.86 -10.37
N GLU A 34 3.97 -7.55 -10.63
CA GLU A 34 5.22 -6.84 -10.96
C GLU A 34 6.23 -6.84 -9.80
N LEU A 35 5.76 -6.55 -8.58
CA LEU A 35 6.60 -6.56 -7.39
C LEU A 35 7.06 -7.98 -7.02
N ILE A 36 6.20 -8.99 -7.18
CA ILE A 36 6.58 -10.40 -6.95
C ILE A 36 7.62 -10.86 -7.97
N GLN A 37 7.46 -10.49 -9.24
CA GLN A 37 8.45 -10.77 -10.28
C GLN A 37 9.80 -10.10 -9.98
N TRP A 38 9.80 -8.86 -9.48
CA TRP A 38 11.03 -8.19 -9.04
C TRP A 38 11.67 -8.92 -7.85
N LYS A 39 10.90 -9.29 -6.82
CA LYS A 39 11.40 -10.09 -5.67
C LYS A 39 11.99 -11.43 -6.13
N ARG A 40 11.36 -12.08 -7.11
CA ARG A 40 11.86 -13.33 -7.69
C ARG A 40 13.18 -13.14 -8.42
N ARG A 41 13.33 -12.05 -9.18
CA ARG A 41 14.62 -11.70 -9.81
C ARG A 41 15.71 -11.45 -8.77
N GLN A 42 15.41 -10.73 -7.68
CA GLN A 42 16.36 -10.53 -6.57
C GLN A 42 16.79 -11.86 -5.93
N GLN A 43 15.85 -12.79 -5.74
CA GLN A 43 16.18 -14.12 -5.23
C GLN A 43 17.13 -14.89 -6.16
N LEU A 44 16.91 -14.82 -7.48
CA LEU A 44 17.77 -15.49 -8.47
C LEU A 44 19.14 -14.80 -8.58
N ALA A 45 19.22 -13.48 -8.46
CA ALA A 45 20.47 -12.74 -8.41
C ALA A 45 21.34 -13.17 -7.22
N GLY A 46 20.71 -13.48 -6.07
CA GLY A 46 21.40 -14.07 -4.91
C GLY A 46 22.08 -15.42 -5.19
N ASN A 47 21.63 -16.15 -6.21
CA ASN A 47 22.22 -17.41 -6.67
C ASN A 47 23.19 -17.21 -7.86
N GLY A 48 23.60 -15.98 -8.16
CA GLY A 48 24.46 -15.66 -9.31
C GLY A 48 23.70 -15.46 -10.63
N GLY A 49 22.38 -15.32 -10.59
CA GLY A 49 21.56 -14.94 -11.74
C GLY A 49 21.75 -13.48 -12.16
N PRO A 50 21.02 -13.02 -13.19
CA PRO A 50 21.07 -11.63 -13.62
C PRO A 50 20.57 -10.68 -12.52
N PRO A 51 21.10 -9.44 -12.44
CA PRO A 51 20.65 -8.44 -11.47
C PRO A 51 19.14 -8.14 -11.60
N GLU A 52 18.50 -7.84 -10.47
CA GLU A 52 17.07 -7.56 -10.37
C GLU A 52 16.60 -6.30 -11.11
N GLY A 53 17.51 -5.35 -11.35
CA GLY A 53 17.23 -4.06 -11.97
C GLY A 53 16.71 -3.02 -10.96
N SER A 54 16.57 -1.78 -11.43
CA SER A 54 16.15 -0.66 -10.58
C SER A 54 14.68 -0.77 -10.13
N LEU A 55 14.42 -0.37 -8.88
CA LEU A 55 13.07 -0.21 -8.32
C LEU A 55 12.39 1.09 -8.74
N ASP A 56 13.07 2.02 -9.41
CA ASP A 56 12.54 3.38 -9.66
C ASP A 56 11.22 3.37 -10.45
N VAL A 57 11.07 2.44 -11.40
CA VAL A 57 9.83 2.27 -12.16
C VAL A 57 8.68 1.81 -11.26
N LEU A 58 8.91 0.76 -10.47
CA LEU A 58 7.94 0.24 -9.48
C LEU A 58 7.60 1.30 -8.43
N GLN A 59 8.59 2.06 -7.98
CA GLN A 59 8.40 3.17 -7.05
C GLN A 59 7.48 4.23 -7.67
N SER A 60 7.74 4.63 -8.92
CA SER A 60 6.88 5.61 -9.61
C SER A 60 5.42 5.13 -9.74
N TRP A 61 5.21 3.83 -9.94
CA TRP A 61 3.86 3.24 -9.99
C TRP A 61 3.21 3.22 -8.61
N CYS A 62 3.94 2.83 -7.56
CA CYS A 62 3.45 2.81 -6.18
C CYS A 62 3.14 4.23 -5.68
N GLU A 63 3.97 5.22 -6.00
CA GLU A 63 3.75 6.62 -5.63
C GLU A 63 2.52 7.20 -6.33
N LYS A 64 2.32 6.92 -7.63
CA LYS A 64 1.10 7.32 -8.36
C LYS A 64 -0.14 6.65 -7.80
N LEU A 65 -0.08 5.34 -7.49
CA LEU A 65 -1.18 4.64 -6.83
C LEU A 65 -1.50 5.26 -5.47
N ALA A 66 -0.49 5.48 -4.62
CA ALA A 66 -0.66 6.07 -3.30
C ALA A 66 -1.29 7.47 -3.40
N GLU A 67 -0.87 8.28 -4.36
CA GLU A 67 -1.43 9.61 -4.59
C GLU A 67 -2.92 9.54 -4.96
N ILE A 68 -3.30 8.68 -5.91
CA ILE A 68 -4.70 8.55 -6.34
C ILE A 68 -5.58 8.00 -5.21
N ILE A 69 -5.09 6.98 -4.48
CA ILE A 69 -5.80 6.41 -3.33
C ILE A 69 -5.99 7.47 -2.24
N TRP A 70 -4.95 8.26 -1.95
CA TRP A 70 -5.03 9.30 -0.93
C TRP A 70 -6.01 10.42 -1.31
N GLN A 71 -6.01 10.84 -2.58
CA GLN A 71 -6.98 11.80 -3.10
C GLN A 71 -8.42 11.27 -2.95
N ASN A 72 -8.67 10.00 -3.28
CA ASN A 72 -9.99 9.38 -3.08
C ASN A 72 -10.38 9.37 -1.60
N ARG A 73 -9.44 9.05 -0.69
CA ARG A 73 -9.70 9.08 0.77
C ARG A 73 -10.12 10.46 1.25
N GLN A 74 -9.47 11.51 0.76
CA GLN A 74 -9.83 12.88 1.12
C GLN A 74 -11.21 13.26 0.57
N GLN A 75 -11.54 12.83 -0.65
CA GLN A 75 -12.86 13.07 -1.24
C GLN A 75 -13.97 12.37 -0.45
N ILE A 76 -13.78 11.09 -0.09
CA ILE A 76 -14.73 10.32 0.73
C ILE A 76 -14.92 11.00 2.10
N ARG A 77 -13.85 11.38 2.79
CA ARG A 77 -13.94 12.09 4.08
C ARG A 77 -14.68 13.43 3.99
N ARG A 78 -14.50 14.16 2.89
CA ARG A 78 -15.25 15.41 2.64
C ARG A 78 -16.73 15.12 2.41
N ALA A 79 -17.06 14.05 1.68
CA ALA A 79 -18.45 13.62 1.48
C ALA A 79 -19.10 13.20 2.81
N GLU A 80 -18.40 12.44 3.66
CA GLU A 80 -18.86 12.09 5.01
C GLU A 80 -19.13 13.34 5.86
N HIS A 81 -18.20 14.29 5.85
CA HIS A 81 -18.36 15.54 6.60
C HIS A 81 -19.57 16.35 6.13
N LEU A 82 -19.82 16.42 4.82
CA LEU A 82 -20.99 17.10 4.26
C LEU A 82 -22.29 16.40 4.64
N CYS A 83 -22.33 15.06 4.63
CA CYS A 83 -23.50 14.29 5.06
C CYS A 83 -23.80 14.49 6.55
N GLN A 84 -22.77 14.66 7.40
CA GLN A 84 -22.96 14.98 8.82
C GLN A 84 -23.55 16.38 9.04
N GLN A 85 -23.16 17.36 8.23
CA GLN A 85 -23.70 18.73 8.31
C GLN A 85 -25.14 18.83 7.82
N LEU A 86 -25.53 17.98 6.87
CA LEU A 86 -26.87 17.91 6.29
C LEU A 86 -27.33 16.45 6.29
N PRO A 87 -27.92 15.96 7.40
CA PRO A 87 -28.37 14.58 7.50
C PRO A 87 -29.50 14.34 6.49
N ILE A 88 -29.20 13.66 5.40
CA ILE A 88 -30.17 13.24 4.39
C ILE A 88 -30.46 11.75 4.67
N PRO A 89 -31.67 11.39 5.14
CA PRO A 89 -32.03 10.00 5.35
C PRO A 89 -31.89 9.21 4.04
N GLY A 90 -31.18 8.09 4.06
CA GLY A 90 -31.00 7.24 2.89
C GLY A 90 -29.79 6.31 2.98
N PRO A 91 -29.56 5.48 1.94
CA PRO A 91 -28.50 4.46 1.94
C PRO A 91 -27.08 5.04 1.86
N VAL A 92 -26.93 6.37 1.72
CA VAL A 92 -25.64 7.02 1.50
C VAL A 92 -24.65 6.83 2.66
N GLU A 93 -25.14 6.77 3.90
CA GLU A 93 -24.28 6.58 5.07
C GLU A 93 -23.62 5.20 5.06
N GLU A 94 -24.40 4.15 4.78
CA GLU A 94 -23.90 2.78 4.66
C GLU A 94 -22.92 2.64 3.49
N MET A 95 -23.25 3.25 2.34
CA MET A 95 -22.37 3.22 1.16
C MET A 95 -21.05 3.94 1.41
N LEU A 96 -21.06 5.10 2.07
CA LEU A 96 -19.83 5.82 2.42
C LEU A 96 -19.00 5.04 3.43
N ALA A 97 -19.63 4.39 4.41
CA ALA A 97 -18.93 3.54 5.37
C ALA A 97 -18.25 2.34 4.67
N GLU A 98 -18.93 1.66 3.75
CA GLU A 98 -18.36 0.55 2.96
C GLU A 98 -17.18 1.02 2.10
N VAL A 99 -17.33 2.15 1.41
CA VAL A 99 -16.29 2.75 0.57
C VAL A 99 -15.09 3.17 1.42
N ASN A 100 -15.30 3.70 2.63
CA ASN A 100 -14.23 4.10 3.55
C ASN A 100 -13.52 2.89 4.20
N ALA A 101 -14.23 1.79 4.47
CA ALA A 101 -13.63 0.53 4.86
C ALA A 101 -12.74 -0.01 3.72
N THR A 102 -13.29 -0.09 2.51
CA THR A 102 -12.57 -0.60 1.32
C THR A 102 -11.30 0.20 1.04
N ILE A 103 -11.34 1.54 1.11
CA ILE A 103 -10.14 2.34 0.86
C ILE A 103 -9.10 2.19 1.97
N THR A 104 -9.53 1.94 3.21
CA THR A 104 -8.61 1.69 4.34
C THR A 104 -7.89 0.36 4.16
N ASP A 105 -8.57 -0.67 3.66
CA ASP A 105 -7.96 -1.96 3.33
C ASP A 105 -6.95 -1.83 2.18
N ILE A 106 -7.32 -1.11 1.12
CA ILE A 106 -6.45 -0.82 -0.04
C ILE A 106 -5.16 -0.12 0.43
N ILE A 107 -5.27 0.90 1.30
CA ILE A 107 -4.11 1.60 1.86
C ILE A 107 -3.26 0.67 2.71
N SER A 108 -3.89 -0.12 3.59
CA SER A 108 -3.18 -1.04 4.48
C SER A 108 -2.35 -2.03 3.67
N ALA A 109 -2.97 -2.69 2.68
CA ALA A 109 -2.29 -3.61 1.78
C ALA A 109 -1.16 -2.93 0.98
N LEU A 110 -1.36 -1.69 0.52
CA LEU A 110 -0.33 -0.96 -0.21
C LEU A 110 0.88 -0.68 0.69
N VAL A 111 0.66 -0.16 1.90
CA VAL A 111 1.74 0.20 2.84
C VAL A 111 2.50 -1.06 3.28
N THR A 112 1.81 -2.13 3.66
CA THR A 112 2.47 -3.35 4.15
C THR A 112 3.25 -4.05 3.05
N SER A 113 2.73 -4.12 1.82
CA SER A 113 3.38 -4.86 0.74
C SER A 113 4.54 -4.10 0.10
N THR A 114 4.56 -2.76 0.20
CA THR A 114 5.60 -1.91 -0.40
C THR A 114 6.76 -1.58 0.54
N PHE A 115 6.74 -2.08 1.78
CA PHE A 115 7.91 -2.11 2.64
C PHE A 115 8.74 -3.36 2.32
N ILE A 116 9.84 -3.17 1.59
CA ILE A 116 10.62 -4.27 1.01
C ILE A 116 12.10 -4.15 1.35
N ILE A 117 12.81 -5.28 1.24
CA ILE A 117 14.26 -5.32 1.29
C ILE A 117 14.79 -5.02 -0.12
N GLU A 118 15.39 -3.85 -0.29
CA GLU A 118 16.03 -3.44 -1.54
C GLU A 118 17.36 -4.17 -1.73
N LYS A 119 18.20 -4.19 -0.68
CA LYS A 119 19.47 -4.92 -0.69
C LYS A 119 19.45 -5.97 0.41
N GLN A 120 19.41 -7.23 0.01
CA GLN A 120 19.39 -8.35 0.94
C GLN A 120 20.70 -8.43 1.74
N PRO A 121 20.66 -8.86 3.01
CA PRO A 121 21.88 -9.25 3.70
C PRO A 121 22.51 -10.47 3.00
N PRO A 122 23.82 -10.70 3.17
CA PRO A 122 24.46 -11.93 2.70
C PRO A 122 23.76 -13.18 3.26
N GLN A 123 23.54 -14.19 2.41
CA GLN A 123 22.83 -15.42 2.80
C GLN A 123 23.67 -16.31 3.73
N VAL A 124 24.99 -16.24 3.63
CA VAL A 124 25.92 -16.94 4.51
C VAL A 124 26.66 -15.89 5.34
N LEU A 125 26.47 -15.94 6.65
CA LEU A 125 27.03 -14.98 7.59
C LEU A 125 27.97 -15.69 8.55
N LYS A 126 29.11 -15.06 8.85
CA LYS A 126 29.98 -15.46 9.95
C LYS A 126 29.66 -14.62 11.18
N THR A 127 29.67 -15.23 12.35
CA THR A 127 29.49 -14.51 13.61
C THR A 127 30.56 -13.42 13.75
N GLN A 128 30.20 -12.32 14.44
CA GLN A 128 31.07 -11.17 14.69
C GLN A 128 31.59 -10.46 13.43
N THR A 129 31.00 -10.72 12.26
CA THR A 129 31.27 -9.95 11.04
C THR A 129 30.20 -8.89 10.81
N LYS A 130 30.63 -7.72 10.33
CA LYS A 130 29.71 -6.65 9.94
C LYS A 130 29.07 -7.01 8.60
N PHE A 131 27.77 -6.84 8.50
CA PHE A 131 27.01 -6.93 7.26
C PHE A 131 26.02 -5.77 7.19
N ALA A 132 25.47 -5.54 6.00
CA ALA A 132 24.50 -4.49 5.76
C ALA A 132 23.33 -5.04 4.94
N ALA A 133 22.16 -4.46 5.15
CA ALA A 133 20.96 -4.65 4.33
C ALA A 133 20.27 -3.29 4.19
N THR A 134 19.56 -3.09 3.09
CA THR A 134 18.81 -1.86 2.82
C THR A 134 17.35 -2.21 2.68
N VAL A 135 16.49 -1.53 3.43
CA VAL A 135 15.03 -1.58 3.27
C VAL A 135 14.55 -0.29 2.62
N ARG A 136 13.47 -0.39 1.85
CA ARG A 136 12.84 0.74 1.17
C ARG A 136 11.33 0.66 1.31
N LEU A 137 10.70 1.80 1.57
CA LEU A 137 9.25 1.97 1.49
C LEU A 137 8.91 2.69 0.18
N LEU A 138 8.30 1.98 -0.78
CA LEU A 138 8.07 2.55 -2.13
C LEU A 138 7.01 3.66 -2.16
N VAL A 139 6.24 3.84 -1.08
CA VAL A 139 5.19 4.86 -0.96
C VAL A 139 5.56 6.01 -0.01
N GLY A 140 6.77 6.00 0.56
CA GLY A 140 7.18 6.92 1.63
C GLY A 140 7.21 8.39 1.21
N GLY A 141 7.49 8.68 -0.08
CA GLY A 141 7.52 10.04 -0.61
C GLY A 141 6.14 10.72 -0.59
N LYS A 142 5.07 9.99 -0.93
CA LYS A 142 3.72 10.54 -1.13
C LYS A 142 2.82 10.45 0.10
N LEU A 143 3.06 9.51 1.02
CA LEU A 143 2.27 9.34 2.24
C LEU A 143 2.74 10.22 3.42
N ASN A 144 3.55 11.26 3.17
CA ASN A 144 4.13 12.14 4.20
C ASN A 144 4.91 11.43 5.31
N VAL A 145 5.33 10.17 5.10
CA VAL A 145 6.12 9.39 6.08
C VAL A 145 7.50 10.03 6.32
N HIS A 146 7.99 10.80 5.34
CA HIS A 146 9.24 11.56 5.46
C HIS A 146 9.21 12.65 6.55
N MET A 147 8.02 13.10 6.99
CA MET A 147 7.90 14.14 8.01
C MET A 147 8.25 13.63 9.42
N ASN A 148 8.08 12.33 9.67
CA ASN A 148 8.51 11.65 10.90
C ASN A 148 9.05 10.26 10.52
N PRO A 149 10.33 10.15 10.13
CA PRO A 149 10.87 8.89 9.65
C PRO A 149 10.80 7.84 10.76
N PRO A 150 10.14 6.68 10.52
CA PRO A 150 10.03 5.63 11.52
C PRO A 150 11.39 4.97 11.78
N GLN A 151 11.60 4.48 13.00
CA GLN A 151 12.75 3.64 13.31
C GLN A 151 12.50 2.19 12.89
N VAL A 152 13.42 1.62 12.12
CA VAL A 152 13.39 0.22 11.70
C VAL A 152 14.33 -0.60 12.58
N LYS A 153 13.81 -1.66 13.20
CA LYS A 153 14.60 -2.60 14.01
C LYS A 153 14.78 -3.91 13.25
N ALA A 154 16.04 -4.33 13.05
CA ALA A 154 16.36 -5.65 12.50
C ALA A 154 16.56 -6.66 13.63
N THR A 155 15.96 -7.85 13.50
CA THR A 155 16.14 -8.97 14.43
C THR A 155 16.29 -10.25 13.61
N ILE A 156 17.29 -11.08 13.94
CA ILE A 156 17.46 -12.41 13.33
C ILE A 156 16.58 -13.39 14.08
N ILE A 157 15.77 -14.15 13.35
CA ILE A 157 14.85 -15.15 13.88
C ILE A 157 15.10 -16.51 13.24
N SER A 158 14.70 -17.59 13.92
CA SER A 158 14.75 -18.94 13.36
C SER A 158 13.64 -19.18 12.33
N GLU A 159 13.78 -20.22 11.50
CA GLU A 159 12.75 -20.63 10.53
C GLU A 159 11.42 -20.97 11.23
N GLN A 160 11.47 -21.61 12.41
CA GLN A 160 10.29 -21.92 13.20
C GLN A 160 9.58 -20.65 13.66
N GLN A 161 10.32 -19.67 14.18
CA GLN A 161 9.76 -18.37 14.59
C GLN A 161 9.13 -17.65 13.39
N ALA A 162 9.76 -17.67 12.22
CA ALA A 162 9.21 -17.08 11.01
C ALA A 162 7.88 -17.74 10.59
N LYS A 163 7.79 -19.08 10.63
CA LYS A 163 6.54 -19.81 10.33
C LYS A 163 5.43 -19.48 11.32
N SER A 164 5.74 -19.30 12.60
CA SER A 164 4.75 -18.89 13.62
C SER A 164 4.25 -17.46 13.39
N LEU A 165 5.15 -16.52 13.06
CA LEU A 165 4.78 -15.13 12.77
C LEU A 165 3.86 -15.01 11.55
N LEU A 166 4.10 -15.79 10.49
CA LEU A 166 3.24 -15.78 9.31
C LEU A 166 1.84 -16.35 9.56
N LYS A 167 1.68 -17.23 10.55
CA LYS A 167 0.37 -17.81 10.92
C LYS A 167 -0.41 -16.93 11.88
N ASN A 168 0.13 -15.79 12.32
CA ASN A 168 -0.40 -15.00 13.44
C ASN A 168 -0.67 -15.86 14.69
N GLU A 169 0.14 -16.90 14.92
CA GLU A 169 0.10 -17.68 16.16
C GLU A 169 0.75 -16.84 17.26
N ASN A 170 -0.07 -16.00 17.88
CA ASN A 170 0.19 -15.02 18.96
C ASN A 170 0.57 -13.60 18.48
N THR A 171 -0.45 -12.73 18.47
CA THR A 171 -0.39 -11.47 19.23
C THR A 171 -1.55 -11.46 20.21
#